data_AF-A0A060W3Z5-F1
#
_entry.id   AF-A0A060W3Z5-F1
#
_cell.length_a   1.000
_cell.length_b   1.000
_cell.length_c   1.000
_cell.angle_alpha   90.00
_cell.angle_beta   90.00
_cell.angle_gamma   90.00
#
_symmetry.space_group_name_H-M   'P 1'
#
loop_
_entity.id
_entity.type
_entity.pdbx_description
1 polymer ?
#
loop_
_entity_poly.entity_id
_entity_poly.type
_entity_poly.pdbx_seq_one_letter_code
_entity_poly.pdbx_strand_id
1 'polypeptide(L)'
;MTVLQSIENYVQIDITRVFNNVLLQQTQHLDSHGEPTITSLYTNWYLETLLRQVSNGHIAYFPAMKAFVNLPTENELTFNAEEYSDISEMRSLSELLGPYGMKFLSESLMWHISSQVAELKKLVVDNVEILTQMRTSFDKPEHMASLFKKLSSVDSVLKRMTIIGVILSFRSLAQEALRDVLSCHIPFLVSSVEDFKDHIPRETDMKVAMNVYELSSAAGLPCEIDPALVVALSSQKSENISPEEEYKIACLLMVFVAVSMPTLASNVMSQYSPAIQGHCNNIHCLAKAINQIAAALFTIHKGSIEDRLKEFLALASSSLLKIGQETDKTTTRNRESVYLLLDMVSHILYECVPNGTLFHI
;
A
#
# COMPACT_ATOMS: atom_id res chain seq x y z
N MET A 1 15.75 -31.42 -0.10
CA MET A 1 14.90 -32.28 -0.95
C MET A 1 15.69 -33.30 -1.76
N THR A 2 16.77 -32.92 -2.46
CA THR A 2 17.59 -33.84 -3.30
C THR A 2 18.04 -35.12 -2.60
N VAL A 3 18.55 -35.02 -1.36
CA VAL A 3 18.95 -36.20 -0.57
C VAL A 3 17.76 -37.10 -0.25
N LEU A 4 16.62 -36.52 0.11
CA LEU A 4 15.40 -37.28 0.41
C LEU A 4 14.84 -37.98 -0.84
N GLN A 5 14.91 -37.33 -2.02
CA GLN A 5 14.51 -37.98 -3.28
C GLN A 5 15.34 -39.25 -3.55
N SER A 6 16.63 -39.24 -3.21
CA SER A 6 17.49 -40.40 -3.44
C SER A 6 17.10 -41.64 -2.61
N ILE A 7 16.28 -41.48 -1.57
CA ILE A 7 15.81 -42.59 -0.72
C ILE A 7 14.94 -43.58 -1.50
N GLU A 8 14.21 -43.12 -2.53
CA GLU A 8 13.38 -43.99 -3.39
C GLU A 8 14.21 -45.09 -4.08
N ASN A 9 15.52 -44.85 -4.30
CA ASN A 9 16.42 -45.84 -4.88
C ASN A 9 16.72 -47.01 -3.92
N TYR A 10 16.54 -46.80 -2.62
CA TYR A 10 16.91 -47.76 -1.58
C TYR A 10 15.70 -48.39 -0.89
N VAL A 11 14.57 -47.68 -0.85
CA VAL A 11 13.35 -48.11 -0.16
C VAL A 11 12.13 -47.78 -1.00
N GLN A 12 11.17 -48.71 -1.09
CA GLN A 12 9.90 -48.54 -1.80
C GLN A 12 8.95 -47.59 -1.04
N ILE A 13 9.31 -46.32 -0.96
CA ILE A 13 8.53 -45.23 -0.35
C ILE A 13 8.28 -44.16 -1.42
N ASP A 14 7.08 -43.60 -1.43
CA ASP A 14 6.73 -42.44 -2.27
C ASP A 14 7.16 -41.14 -1.56
N ILE A 15 8.29 -40.58 -1.95
CA ILE A 15 8.81 -39.34 -1.34
C ILE A 15 8.01 -38.11 -1.78
N THR A 16 7.35 -38.19 -2.93
CA THR A 16 6.52 -37.09 -3.46
C THR A 16 5.38 -36.80 -2.51
N ARG A 17 4.73 -37.85 -1.98
CA ARG A 17 3.69 -37.69 -0.95
C ARG A 17 4.22 -37.10 0.35
N VAL A 18 5.46 -37.41 0.73
CA VAL A 18 6.10 -36.81 1.92
C VAL A 18 6.31 -35.31 1.70
N PHE A 19 6.83 -34.90 0.53
CA PHE A 19 6.99 -33.49 0.21
C PHE A 19 5.66 -32.75 0.18
N ASN A 20 4.64 -33.30 -0.48
CA ASN A 20 3.31 -32.69 -0.53
C ASN A 20 2.72 -32.50 0.88
N ASN A 21 2.87 -33.50 1.76
CA ASN A 21 2.36 -33.39 3.13
C ASN A 21 3.10 -32.34 3.95
N VAL A 22 4.43 -32.30 3.91
CA VAL A 22 5.23 -31.40 4.75
C VAL A 22 5.20 -29.98 4.21
N LEU A 23 5.50 -29.78 2.92
CA LEU A 23 5.62 -28.45 2.34
C LEU A 23 4.27 -27.73 2.29
N LEU A 24 3.18 -28.42 1.96
CA LEU A 24 1.86 -27.79 1.92
C LEU A 24 1.42 -27.32 3.32
N GLN A 25 1.71 -28.09 4.37
CA GLN A 25 1.43 -27.67 5.74
C GLN A 25 2.22 -26.42 6.12
N GLN A 26 3.48 -26.32 5.70
CA GLN A 26 4.32 -25.16 5.97
C GLN A 26 3.81 -23.85 5.33
N THR A 27 2.91 -23.93 4.34
CA THR A 27 2.25 -22.75 3.75
C THR A 27 1.12 -22.18 4.63
N GLN A 28 0.58 -22.97 5.56
CA GLN A 28 -0.51 -22.56 6.45
C GLN A 28 0.01 -21.79 7.67
N HIS A 29 -0.85 -21.11 8.43
CA HIS A 29 -0.45 -20.37 9.63
C HIS A 29 0.04 -21.29 10.78
N LEU A 30 -0.54 -22.49 10.90
CA LEU A 30 -0.15 -23.56 11.81
C LEU A 30 -0.14 -24.88 11.02
N ASP A 31 0.73 -25.82 11.43
CA ASP A 31 0.75 -27.16 10.84
C ASP A 31 -0.37 -28.06 11.39
N SER A 32 -0.42 -29.32 10.95
CA SER A 32 -1.44 -30.28 11.41
C SER A 32 -1.35 -30.65 12.90
N HIS A 33 -0.26 -30.30 13.57
CA HIS A 33 -0.05 -30.48 15.01
C HIS A 33 -0.36 -29.22 15.82
N GLY A 34 -0.68 -28.10 15.15
CA GLY A 34 -0.92 -26.81 15.80
C GLY A 34 0.36 -26.03 16.10
N GLU A 35 1.49 -26.40 15.49
CA GLU A 35 2.77 -25.73 15.68
C GLU A 35 2.99 -24.61 14.65
N PRO A 36 3.77 -23.57 14.99
CA PRO A 36 4.11 -22.49 14.05
C PRO A 36 4.86 -23.00 12.81
N THR A 37 4.54 -22.43 11.66
CA THR A 37 5.15 -22.73 10.36
C THR A 37 6.09 -21.62 9.93
N ILE A 38 6.86 -21.85 8.86
CA ILE A 38 7.64 -20.78 8.23
C ILE A 38 6.75 -19.60 7.78
N THR A 39 5.51 -19.86 7.33
CA THR A 39 4.56 -18.79 6.97
C THR A 39 4.31 -17.85 8.15
N SER A 40 3.95 -18.37 9.32
CA SER A 40 3.65 -17.51 10.48
C SER A 40 4.90 -16.84 11.05
N LEU A 41 6.04 -17.53 11.06
CA LEU A 41 7.31 -16.97 11.52
C LEU A 41 7.80 -15.80 10.66
N TYR A 42 7.86 -15.96 9.33
CA TYR A 42 8.27 -14.88 8.43
C TYR A 42 7.26 -13.74 8.42
N THR A 43 5.96 -14.04 8.42
CA THR A 43 4.91 -13.00 8.49
C THR A 43 5.09 -12.12 9.72
N ASN A 44 5.30 -12.73 10.89
CA ASN A 44 5.56 -12.01 12.13
C ASN A 44 6.87 -11.21 12.05
N TRP A 45 7.95 -11.80 11.52
CA TRP A 45 9.23 -11.11 11.42
C TRP A 45 9.18 -9.88 10.50
N TYR A 46 8.55 -9.98 9.33
CA TYR A 46 8.41 -8.83 8.43
C TYR A 46 7.61 -7.69 9.05
N LEU A 47 6.53 -8.00 9.78
CA LEU A 47 5.70 -7.00 10.45
C LEU A 47 6.39 -6.37 11.66
N GLU A 48 6.81 -7.20 12.62
CA GLU A 48 7.28 -6.76 13.92
C GLU A 48 8.78 -6.39 13.93
N THR A 49 9.53 -6.78 12.90
CA THR A 49 10.95 -6.44 12.78
C THR A 49 11.16 -5.47 11.63
N LEU A 50 11.01 -5.90 10.37
CA LEU A 50 11.36 -5.06 9.22
C LEU A 50 10.49 -3.80 9.12
N LEU A 51 9.17 -3.94 8.99
CA LEU A 51 8.25 -2.81 8.78
C LEU A 51 8.11 -1.91 10.01
N ARG A 52 8.26 -2.46 11.22
CA ARG A 52 8.35 -1.66 12.44
C ARG A 52 9.57 -0.73 12.42
N GLN A 53 10.72 -1.20 11.94
CA GLN A 53 11.92 -0.37 11.85
C GLN A 53 11.86 0.65 10.70
N VAL A 54 11.10 0.38 9.64
CA VAL A 54 10.72 1.41 8.65
C VAL A 54 9.93 2.54 9.31
N SER A 55 8.97 2.19 10.17
CA SER A 55 8.15 3.18 10.90
C SER A 55 8.95 3.99 11.93
N ASN A 56 10.05 3.42 12.45
CA ASN A 56 11.01 4.10 13.32
C ASN A 56 11.97 5.03 12.54
N GLY A 57 11.96 4.98 11.21
CA GLY A 57 12.78 5.84 10.35
C GLY A 57 14.20 5.33 10.12
N HIS A 58 14.48 4.05 10.38
CA HIS A 58 15.79 3.45 10.15
C HIS A 58 15.92 2.74 8.80
N ILE A 59 14.79 2.49 8.13
CA ILE A 59 14.74 1.78 6.84
C ILE A 59 13.85 2.60 5.91
N ALA A 60 14.19 2.65 4.62
CA ALA A 60 13.33 3.24 3.60
C ALA A 60 13.14 2.29 2.42
N TYR A 61 12.01 2.45 1.74
CA TYR A 61 11.76 1.77 0.48
C TYR A 61 12.53 2.47 -0.64
N PHE A 62 13.27 1.72 -1.44
CA PHE A 62 14.04 2.21 -2.57
C PHE A 62 13.42 1.64 -3.85
N PRO A 63 12.49 2.38 -4.51
CA PRO A 63 11.96 1.99 -5.81
C PRO A 63 13.05 1.64 -6.83
N ALA A 64 14.18 2.36 -6.80
CA ALA A 64 15.33 2.14 -7.68
C ALA A 64 15.94 0.74 -7.56
N MET A 65 15.91 0.17 -6.36
CA MET A 65 16.48 -1.15 -6.05
C MET A 65 15.41 -2.24 -5.91
N LYS A 66 14.12 -1.88 -5.97
CA LYS A 66 12.99 -2.79 -5.68
C LYS A 66 13.17 -3.53 -4.35
N ALA A 67 13.60 -2.80 -3.32
CA ALA A 67 13.92 -3.34 -2.00
C ALA A 67 13.71 -2.31 -0.89
N PHE A 68 13.64 -2.75 0.36
CA PHE A 68 13.85 -1.90 1.53
C PHE A 68 15.33 -1.89 1.89
N VAL A 69 15.86 -0.72 2.25
CA VAL A 69 17.29 -0.51 2.51
C VAL A 69 17.48 0.25 3.82
N ASN A 70 18.49 -0.14 4.59
CA ASN A 70 18.85 0.56 5.82
C ASN A 70 19.33 1.99 5.53
N LEU A 71 18.80 2.95 6.28
CA LEU A 71 19.25 4.33 6.24
C LEU A 71 20.47 4.53 7.16
N PRO A 72 21.41 5.41 6.80
CA PRO A 72 22.59 5.72 7.61
C PRO A 72 22.20 6.58 8.83
N THR A 73 21.46 5.98 9.75
CA THR A 73 21.03 6.54 11.03
C THR A 73 21.79 5.86 12.16
N GLU A 74 22.03 6.55 13.27
CA GLU A 74 22.54 5.89 14.48
C GLU A 74 21.44 4.93 14.99
N ASN A 75 21.64 3.63 14.78
CA ASN A 75 20.69 2.59 15.15
C ASN A 75 21.43 1.30 15.52
N GLU A 76 20.73 0.41 16.23
CA GLU A 76 21.24 -0.90 16.66
C GLU A 76 20.63 -2.04 15.81
N LEU A 77 20.33 -1.78 14.52
CA LEU A 77 19.80 -2.82 13.64
C LEU A 77 20.83 -3.94 13.45
N THR A 78 20.38 -5.18 13.65
CA THR A 78 21.22 -6.39 13.54
C THR A 78 21.08 -7.08 12.19
N PHE A 79 20.40 -6.46 11.22
CA PHE A 79 20.14 -7.02 9.89
C PHE A 79 20.14 -5.92 8.83
N ASN A 80 20.44 -6.30 7.58
CA ASN A 80 20.35 -5.42 6.42
C ASN A 80 19.01 -5.67 5.72
N ALA A 81 18.14 -4.66 5.62
CA ALA A 81 16.80 -4.85 5.06
C ALA A 81 16.82 -5.34 3.61
N GLU A 82 17.85 -4.97 2.84
CA GLU A 82 18.01 -5.37 1.44
C GLU A 82 18.23 -6.88 1.29
N GLU A 83 18.89 -7.53 2.26
CA GLU A 83 19.13 -8.98 2.31
C GLU A 83 17.87 -9.79 2.69
N TYR A 84 16.73 -9.13 2.85
CA TYR A 84 15.45 -9.78 3.16
C TYR A 84 14.30 -9.25 2.31
N SER A 85 14.51 -8.28 1.44
CA SER A 85 13.40 -7.62 0.74
C SER A 85 13.69 -7.25 -0.70
N ASP A 86 14.87 -7.59 -1.23
CA ASP A 86 15.12 -7.49 -2.66
C ASP A 86 14.28 -8.48 -3.47
N ILE A 87 14.37 -8.36 -4.79
CA ILE A 87 13.63 -9.21 -5.73
C ILE A 87 13.96 -10.70 -5.50
N SER A 88 15.22 -11.03 -5.20
CA SER A 88 15.69 -12.40 -5.03
C SER A 88 15.06 -13.03 -3.80
N GLU A 89 15.13 -12.34 -2.66
CA GLU A 89 14.61 -12.79 -1.38
C GLU A 89 13.09 -12.88 -1.37
N MET A 90 12.39 -11.92 -1.99
CA MET A 90 10.93 -11.99 -2.12
C MET A 90 10.47 -13.14 -3.02
N ARG A 91 11.24 -13.50 -4.06
CA ARG A 91 10.99 -14.70 -4.88
C ARG A 91 11.27 -15.98 -4.09
N SER A 92 12.38 -16.04 -3.35
CA SER A 92 12.68 -17.16 -2.45
C SER A 92 11.62 -17.36 -1.38
N LEU A 93 11.10 -16.28 -0.79
CA LEU A 93 9.98 -16.32 0.13
C LEU A 93 8.73 -16.89 -0.55
N SER A 94 8.44 -16.44 -1.78
CA SER A 94 7.28 -16.91 -2.56
C SER A 94 7.38 -18.39 -2.93
N GLU A 95 8.56 -18.90 -3.23
CA GLU A 95 8.83 -20.34 -3.46
C GLU A 95 8.51 -21.18 -2.21
N LEU A 96 8.82 -20.66 -1.02
CA LEU A 96 8.60 -21.37 0.25
C LEU A 96 7.14 -21.31 0.72
N LEU A 97 6.53 -20.12 0.66
CA LEU A 97 5.19 -19.87 1.20
C LEU A 97 4.09 -20.22 0.19
N GLY A 98 4.38 -20.10 -1.10
CA GLY A 98 3.41 -20.24 -2.18
C GLY A 98 2.21 -19.29 -2.06
N PRO A 99 1.15 -19.49 -2.86
CA PRO A 99 -0.04 -18.64 -2.84
C PRO A 99 -0.72 -18.56 -1.46
N TYR A 100 -0.77 -19.67 -0.72
CA TYR A 100 -1.43 -19.71 0.59
C TYR A 100 -0.69 -18.87 1.64
N GLY A 101 0.63 -19.05 1.77
CA GLY A 101 1.40 -18.29 2.75
C GLY A 101 1.52 -16.82 2.39
N MET A 102 1.66 -16.51 1.10
CA MET A 102 1.73 -15.11 0.63
C MET A 102 0.37 -14.38 0.75
N LYS A 103 -0.75 -15.10 0.60
CA LYS A 103 -2.09 -14.58 0.95
C LYS A 103 -2.20 -14.28 2.44
N PHE A 104 -1.75 -15.18 3.30
CA PHE A 104 -1.77 -14.98 4.76
C PHE A 104 -0.90 -13.78 5.20
N LEU A 105 0.32 -13.66 4.64
CA LEU A 105 1.18 -12.49 4.83
C LEU A 105 0.41 -11.22 4.46
N SER A 106 -0.21 -11.20 3.29
CA SER A 106 -0.98 -10.06 2.80
C SER A 106 -2.17 -9.70 3.68
N GLU A 107 -2.94 -10.67 4.16
CA GLU A 107 -4.05 -10.45 5.09
C GLU A 107 -3.55 -9.79 6.39
N SER A 108 -2.38 -10.23 6.88
CA SER A 108 -1.74 -9.65 8.07
C SER A 108 -1.29 -8.20 7.81
N LEU A 109 -0.71 -7.91 6.63
CA LEU A 109 -0.40 -6.52 6.22
C LEU A 109 -1.66 -5.64 6.18
N MET A 110 -2.76 -6.16 5.61
CA MET A 110 -4.03 -5.42 5.52
C MET A 110 -4.62 -5.13 6.89
N TRP A 111 -4.47 -6.03 7.87
CA TRP A 111 -4.91 -5.79 9.25
C TRP A 111 -4.22 -4.56 9.87
N HIS A 112 -2.90 -4.42 9.69
CA HIS A 112 -2.17 -3.23 10.15
C HIS A 112 -2.63 -1.96 9.43
N ILE A 113 -2.91 -2.03 8.12
CA ILE A 113 -3.49 -0.90 7.37
C ILE A 113 -4.86 -0.51 7.93
N SER A 114 -5.74 -1.47 8.20
CA SER A 114 -7.06 -1.21 8.79
C SER A 114 -6.94 -0.48 10.13
N SER A 115 -5.97 -0.86 10.96
CA SER A 115 -5.67 -0.14 12.21
C SER A 115 -5.26 1.32 11.96
N GLN A 116 -4.39 1.58 10.97
CA GLN A 116 -4.02 2.95 10.61
C GLN A 116 -5.20 3.76 10.06
N VAL A 117 -6.07 3.15 9.25
CA VAL A 117 -7.26 3.80 8.70
C VAL A 117 -8.27 4.13 9.80
N ALA A 118 -8.47 3.25 10.78
CA ALA A 118 -9.35 3.52 11.91
C ALA A 118 -8.88 4.76 12.70
N GLU A 119 -7.58 4.90 12.91
CA GLU A 119 -7.01 6.09 13.56
C GLU A 119 -7.12 7.35 12.69
N LEU A 120 -6.91 7.24 11.37
CA LEU A 120 -7.12 8.35 10.45
C LEU A 120 -8.58 8.84 10.44
N LYS A 121 -9.56 7.93 10.51
CA LYS A 121 -10.98 8.29 10.60
C LYS A 121 -11.26 9.14 11.85
N LYS A 122 -10.66 8.82 13.01
CA LYS A 122 -10.78 9.64 14.23
C LYS A 122 -10.26 11.06 14.00
N LEU A 123 -9.08 11.19 13.40
CA LEU A 123 -8.49 12.51 13.09
C LEU A 123 -9.38 13.33 12.14
N VAL A 124 -10.04 12.68 11.18
CA VAL A 124 -11.00 13.33 10.28
C VAL A 124 -12.24 13.80 11.05
N VAL A 125 -12.79 12.97 11.94
CA VAL A 125 -13.95 13.32 12.77
C VAL A 125 -13.63 14.52 13.67
N ASP A 126 -12.45 14.54 14.29
CA ASP A 126 -11.99 15.64 15.15
C ASP A 126 -11.88 16.98 14.39
N ASN A 127 -11.71 16.94 13.07
CA ASN A 127 -11.54 18.13 12.21
C ASN A 127 -12.70 18.28 11.20
N VAL A 128 -13.84 17.59 11.40
CA VAL A 128 -14.90 17.43 10.37
C VAL A 128 -15.47 18.75 9.88
N GLU A 129 -15.70 19.72 10.78
CA GLU A 129 -16.28 21.01 10.42
C GLU A 129 -15.33 21.84 9.56
N ILE A 130 -14.05 21.89 9.95
CA ILE A 130 -13.00 22.63 9.24
C ILE A 130 -12.78 22.01 7.87
N LEU A 131 -12.64 20.68 7.78
CA LEU A 131 -12.45 19.97 6.52
C LEU A 131 -13.66 20.15 5.59
N THR A 132 -14.88 20.17 6.14
CA THR A 132 -16.10 20.43 5.34
C THR A 132 -16.07 21.84 4.73
N GLN A 133 -15.63 22.85 5.48
CA GLN A 133 -15.48 24.22 4.98
C GLN A 133 -14.34 24.35 3.95
N MET A 134 -13.21 23.68 4.20
CA MET A 134 -12.07 23.68 3.27
C MET A 134 -12.43 23.03 1.93
N ARG A 135 -13.25 21.98 1.96
CA ARG A 135 -13.74 21.30 0.75
C ARG A 135 -14.60 22.20 -0.14
N THR A 136 -15.35 23.15 0.42
CA THR A 136 -16.25 24.03 -0.35
C THR A 136 -15.64 25.41 -0.65
N SER A 137 -14.60 25.81 0.10
CA SER A 137 -13.96 27.13 -0.02
C SER A 137 -12.57 27.06 -0.68
N PHE A 138 -12.30 26.02 -1.47
CA PHE A 138 -10.99 25.79 -2.10
C PHE A 138 -10.55 26.91 -3.05
N ASP A 139 -11.51 27.69 -3.55
CA ASP A 139 -11.38 28.85 -4.44
C ASP A 139 -11.01 30.15 -3.71
N LYS A 140 -11.00 30.16 -2.36
CA LYS A 140 -10.72 31.36 -1.53
C LYS A 140 -9.41 31.19 -0.75
N PRO A 141 -8.25 31.66 -1.27
CA PRO A 141 -6.94 31.38 -0.70
C PRO A 141 -6.76 31.86 0.75
N GLU A 142 -7.17 33.08 1.07
CA GLU A 142 -7.03 33.66 2.41
C GLU A 142 -7.85 32.89 3.46
N HIS A 143 -9.09 32.53 3.09
CA HIS A 143 -9.96 31.75 3.96
C HIS A 143 -9.39 30.35 4.18
N MET A 144 -8.89 29.70 3.13
CA MET A 144 -8.23 28.39 3.21
C MET A 144 -7.00 28.41 4.14
N ALA A 145 -6.16 29.44 4.04
CA ALA A 145 -5.01 29.60 4.92
C ALA A 145 -5.43 29.77 6.40
N SER A 146 -6.53 30.50 6.65
CA SER A 146 -7.08 30.66 8.00
C SER A 146 -7.67 29.37 8.57
N LEU A 147 -8.31 28.54 7.73
CA LEU A 147 -8.86 27.25 8.11
C LEU A 147 -7.75 26.24 8.38
N PHE A 148 -6.71 26.23 7.56
CA PHE A 148 -5.57 25.33 7.73
C PHE A 148 -4.90 25.49 9.10
N LYS A 149 -4.74 26.73 9.58
CA LYS A 149 -4.19 27.02 10.92
C LYS A 149 -5.02 26.45 12.08
N LYS A 150 -6.29 26.10 11.83
CA LYS A 150 -7.19 25.50 12.82
C LYS A 150 -7.16 23.98 12.80
N LEU A 151 -6.57 23.35 11.78
CA LEU A 151 -6.43 21.90 11.73
C LEU A 151 -5.48 21.43 12.83
N SER A 152 -5.85 20.32 13.46
CA SER A 152 -5.03 19.63 14.46
C SER A 152 -4.43 18.36 13.86
N SER A 153 -3.30 17.89 14.40
CA SER A 153 -2.75 16.56 14.08
C SER A 153 -2.39 16.32 12.60
N VAL A 154 -2.03 17.37 11.86
CA VAL A 154 -1.59 17.30 10.45
C VAL A 154 -0.44 16.31 10.25
N ASP A 155 0.58 16.37 11.11
CA ASP A 155 1.75 15.47 11.04
C ASP A 155 1.36 14.00 11.26
N SER A 156 0.38 13.76 12.15
CA SER A 156 -0.14 12.41 12.40
C SER A 156 -0.85 11.84 11.18
N VAL A 157 -1.61 12.66 10.43
CA VAL A 157 -2.27 12.23 9.19
C VAL A 157 -1.22 11.79 8.15
N LEU A 158 -0.22 12.64 7.90
CA LEU A 158 0.83 12.35 6.93
C LEU A 158 1.68 11.14 7.34
N LYS A 159 2.03 11.03 8.62
CA LYS A 159 2.78 9.89 9.16
C LYS A 159 2.02 8.58 8.97
N ARG A 160 0.74 8.53 9.34
CA ARG A 160 -0.09 7.32 9.21
C ARG A 160 -0.32 6.94 7.74
N MET A 161 -0.58 7.92 6.87
CA MET A 161 -0.68 7.66 5.42
C MET A 161 0.64 7.17 4.83
N THR A 162 1.78 7.67 5.31
CA THR A 162 3.11 7.18 4.88
C THR A 162 3.33 5.73 5.32
N ILE A 163 2.95 5.36 6.55
CA ILE A 163 3.01 3.97 7.03
C ILE A 163 2.14 3.05 6.16
N ILE A 164 0.92 3.46 5.84
CA ILE A 164 0.05 2.70 4.93
C ILE A 164 0.74 2.50 3.57
N GLY A 165 1.31 3.56 3.00
CA GLY A 165 2.02 3.50 1.73
C GLY A 165 3.22 2.56 1.75
N VAL A 166 3.99 2.57 2.85
CA VAL A 166 5.12 1.66 3.08
C VAL A 166 4.66 0.20 3.08
N ILE A 167 3.60 -0.11 3.83
CA ILE A 167 3.05 -1.48 3.92
C ILE A 167 2.56 -1.94 2.53
N LEU A 168 1.87 -1.07 1.79
CA LEU A 168 1.42 -1.37 0.43
C LEU A 168 2.58 -1.53 -0.56
N SER A 169 3.69 -0.81 -0.36
CA SER A 169 4.89 -0.95 -1.17
C SER A 169 5.57 -2.30 -0.93
N PHE A 170 5.68 -2.73 0.32
CA PHE A 170 6.13 -4.08 0.67
C PHE A 170 5.23 -5.17 0.08
N ARG A 171 3.90 -5.02 0.21
CA ARG A 171 2.94 -5.92 -0.44
C ARG A 171 3.16 -5.99 -1.95
N SER A 172 3.49 -4.87 -2.60
CA SER A 172 3.72 -4.87 -4.05
C SER A 172 4.95 -5.69 -4.43
N LEU A 173 6.06 -5.57 -3.68
CA LEU A 173 7.23 -6.42 -3.89
C LEU A 173 6.88 -7.91 -3.70
N ALA A 174 6.11 -8.22 -2.66
CA ALA A 174 5.65 -9.58 -2.38
C ALA A 174 4.78 -10.16 -3.50
N GLN A 175 3.85 -9.37 -4.04
CA GLN A 175 2.95 -9.77 -5.13
C GLN A 175 3.69 -9.90 -6.46
N GLU A 176 4.58 -8.95 -6.79
CA GLU A 176 5.43 -9.01 -7.99
C GLU A 176 6.28 -10.28 -7.98
N ALA A 177 6.92 -10.60 -6.85
CA ALA A 177 7.70 -11.81 -6.69
C ALA A 177 6.86 -13.10 -6.79
N LEU A 178 5.68 -13.12 -6.16
CA LEU A 178 4.76 -14.25 -6.24
C LEU A 178 4.32 -14.49 -7.69
N ARG A 179 3.97 -13.42 -8.41
CA ARG A 179 3.58 -13.52 -9.82
C ARG A 179 4.68 -14.18 -10.64
N ASP A 180 5.92 -13.71 -10.51
CA ASP A 180 7.06 -14.24 -11.26
C ASP A 180 7.28 -15.74 -10.98
N VAL A 181 7.20 -16.15 -9.71
CA VAL A 181 7.31 -17.56 -9.30
C VAL A 181 6.18 -18.39 -9.91
N LEU A 182 4.93 -17.95 -9.79
CA LEU A 182 3.79 -18.70 -10.32
C LEU A 182 3.77 -18.76 -11.85
N SER A 183 4.19 -17.71 -12.54
CA SER A 183 4.35 -17.73 -14.00
C SER A 183 5.37 -18.77 -14.45
N CYS A 184 6.38 -19.08 -13.62
CA CYS A 184 7.35 -20.14 -13.91
C CYS A 184 6.80 -21.55 -13.58
N HIS A 185 6.12 -21.72 -12.45
CA HIS A 185 5.65 -23.03 -11.97
C HIS A 185 4.34 -23.50 -12.60
N ILE A 186 3.38 -22.59 -12.81
CA ILE A 186 2.02 -22.89 -13.29
C ILE A 186 1.58 -21.96 -14.44
N PRO A 187 2.37 -21.86 -15.54
CA PRO A 187 2.14 -20.90 -16.62
C PRO A 187 0.75 -21.00 -17.26
N PHE A 188 0.20 -22.21 -17.42
CA PHE A 188 -1.11 -22.42 -18.01
C PHE A 188 -2.26 -21.86 -17.15
N LEU A 189 -2.13 -21.96 -15.82
CA LEU A 189 -3.11 -21.41 -14.89
C LEU A 189 -3.01 -19.89 -14.87
N VAL A 190 -1.79 -19.34 -14.76
CA VAL A 190 -1.58 -17.89 -14.75
C VAL A 190 -2.10 -17.25 -16.02
N SER A 191 -1.79 -17.80 -17.20
CA SER A 191 -2.30 -17.28 -18.47
C SER A 191 -3.83 -17.28 -18.54
N SER A 192 -4.49 -18.30 -17.98
CA SER A 192 -5.95 -18.36 -17.93
C SER A 192 -6.53 -17.30 -16.98
N VAL A 193 -5.86 -17.05 -15.85
CA VAL A 193 -6.29 -16.04 -14.88
C VAL A 193 -6.06 -14.62 -15.44
N GLU A 194 -4.94 -14.38 -16.12
CA GLU A 194 -4.65 -13.12 -16.81
C GLU A 194 -5.72 -12.81 -17.87
N ASP A 195 -5.99 -13.76 -18.77
CA ASP A 195 -7.02 -13.60 -19.80
C ASP A 195 -8.41 -13.35 -19.19
N PHE A 196 -8.75 -14.08 -18.14
CA PHE A 196 -10.03 -13.94 -17.44
C PHE A 196 -10.17 -12.57 -16.75
N LYS A 197 -9.09 -12.04 -16.17
CA LYS A 197 -9.08 -10.72 -15.53
C LYS A 197 -9.19 -9.59 -16.54
N ASP A 198 -8.48 -9.68 -17.66
CA ASP A 198 -8.36 -8.57 -18.60
C ASP A 198 -9.63 -8.39 -19.47
N HIS A 199 -10.45 -9.44 -19.59
CA HIS A 199 -11.69 -9.43 -20.38
C HIS A 199 -12.97 -9.35 -19.54
N ILE A 200 -12.92 -8.89 -18.29
CA ILE A 200 -14.12 -8.64 -17.47
C ILE A 200 -14.92 -7.48 -18.10
N PRO A 201 -16.22 -7.66 -18.43
CA PRO A 201 -17.05 -6.56 -18.94
C PRO A 201 -17.18 -5.43 -17.93
N ARG A 202 -17.05 -4.18 -18.36
CA ARG A 202 -17.16 -2.98 -17.48
C ARG A 202 -18.52 -2.84 -16.77
N GLU A 203 -19.57 -3.43 -17.33
CA GLU A 203 -20.92 -3.47 -16.75
C GLU A 203 -21.08 -4.54 -15.68
N THR A 204 -20.04 -5.34 -15.42
CA THR A 204 -20.07 -6.43 -14.45
C THR A 204 -20.29 -5.87 -13.05
N ASP A 205 -21.18 -6.52 -12.30
CA ASP A 205 -21.45 -6.17 -10.91
C ASP A 205 -20.15 -6.18 -10.10
N MET A 206 -19.93 -5.13 -9.30
CA MET A 206 -18.71 -4.95 -8.51
C MET A 206 -18.41 -6.14 -7.60
N LYS A 207 -19.44 -6.80 -7.05
CA LYS A 207 -19.26 -7.99 -6.22
C LYS A 207 -18.70 -9.17 -7.02
N VAL A 208 -19.13 -9.32 -8.28
CA VAL A 208 -18.61 -10.35 -9.18
C VAL A 208 -17.18 -10.01 -9.60
N ALA A 209 -16.91 -8.75 -9.93
CA ALA A 209 -15.56 -8.28 -10.27
C ALA A 209 -14.56 -8.51 -9.11
N MET A 210 -14.98 -8.29 -7.85
CA MET A 210 -14.12 -8.57 -6.68
C MET A 210 -13.70 -10.03 -6.56
N ASN A 211 -14.55 -11.00 -6.94
CA ASN A 211 -14.15 -12.41 -6.93
C ASN A 211 -13.05 -12.69 -7.96
N VAL A 212 -13.11 -12.04 -9.12
CA VAL A 212 -12.08 -12.16 -10.15
C VAL A 212 -10.78 -11.50 -9.69
N TYR A 213 -10.85 -10.35 -9.03
CA TYR A 213 -9.69 -9.70 -8.45
C TYR A 213 -9.10 -10.50 -7.29
N GLU A 214 -9.92 -11.17 -6.47
CA GLU A 214 -9.41 -12.07 -5.42
C GLU A 214 -8.59 -13.20 -6.02
N LEU A 215 -9.14 -13.89 -7.03
CA LEU A 215 -8.42 -14.92 -7.77
C LEU A 215 -7.12 -14.39 -8.41
N SER A 216 -7.19 -13.23 -9.05
CA SER A 216 -6.05 -12.59 -9.72
C SER A 216 -4.95 -12.23 -8.74
N SER A 217 -5.32 -11.61 -7.61
CA SER A 217 -4.37 -11.23 -6.56
C SER A 217 -3.73 -12.45 -5.89
N ALA A 218 -4.45 -13.57 -5.76
CA ALA A 218 -3.86 -14.82 -5.26
C ALA A 218 -2.81 -15.40 -6.22
N ALA A 219 -2.87 -15.04 -7.51
CA ALA A 219 -1.85 -15.36 -8.50
C ALA A 219 -0.75 -14.28 -8.64
N GLY A 220 -0.71 -13.29 -7.73
CA GLY A 220 0.27 -12.21 -7.77
C GLY A 220 -0.06 -11.07 -8.76
N LEU A 221 -1.18 -11.15 -9.49
CA LEU A 221 -1.53 -10.12 -10.48
C LEU A 221 -1.93 -8.80 -9.79
N PRO A 222 -1.49 -7.64 -10.34
CA PRO A 222 -1.93 -6.35 -9.85
C PRO A 222 -3.40 -6.12 -10.20
N CYS A 223 -4.17 -5.64 -9.23
CA CYS A 223 -5.57 -5.27 -9.39
C CYS A 223 -5.74 -3.77 -9.20
N GLU A 224 -6.65 -3.17 -9.98
CA GLU A 224 -7.02 -1.75 -9.85
C GLU A 224 -7.61 -1.45 -8.47
N ILE A 225 -8.44 -2.38 -7.97
CA ILE A 225 -8.99 -2.37 -6.63
C ILE A 225 -8.43 -3.59 -5.90
N ASP A 226 -7.71 -3.37 -4.80
CA ASP A 226 -7.17 -4.47 -3.99
C ASP A 226 -8.31 -5.14 -3.17
N PRO A 227 -8.65 -6.41 -3.48
CA PRO A 227 -9.74 -7.11 -2.81
C PRO A 227 -9.45 -7.35 -1.32
N ALA A 228 -8.18 -7.63 -0.96
CA ALA A 228 -7.79 -7.87 0.42
C ALA A 228 -7.94 -6.59 1.26
N LEU A 229 -7.60 -5.44 0.66
CA LEU A 229 -7.79 -4.14 1.30
C LEU A 229 -9.27 -3.80 1.46
N VAL A 230 -10.10 -4.04 0.44
CA VAL A 230 -11.56 -3.85 0.51
C VAL A 230 -12.17 -4.68 1.65
N VAL A 231 -11.80 -5.96 1.76
CA VAL A 231 -12.26 -6.85 2.83
C VAL A 231 -11.81 -6.32 4.20
N ALA A 232 -10.54 -5.96 4.35
CA ALA A 232 -9.98 -5.50 5.62
C ALA A 232 -10.57 -4.16 6.08
N LEU A 233 -10.92 -3.25 5.17
CA LEU A 233 -11.55 -1.98 5.52
C LEU A 233 -13.07 -2.10 5.71
N SER A 234 -13.70 -3.08 5.09
CA SER A 234 -15.14 -3.36 5.28
C SER A 234 -15.46 -3.89 6.67
N SER A 235 -14.52 -4.61 7.30
CA SER A 235 -14.67 -5.13 8.68
C SER A 235 -14.61 -4.03 9.75
N GLN A 236 -14.13 -2.83 9.40
CA GLN A 236 -14.05 -1.66 10.29
C GLN A 236 -15.33 -0.80 10.29
N LYS A 237 -16.42 -1.28 9.66
CA LYS A 237 -17.71 -0.57 9.69
C LYS A 237 -18.20 -0.49 11.13
N SER A 238 -18.37 0.74 11.61
CA SER A 238 -18.92 0.98 12.95
C SER A 238 -20.43 0.93 12.86
N GLU A 239 -21.09 0.02 13.56
CA GLU A 239 -22.56 -0.14 13.52
C GLU A 239 -23.33 1.15 13.89
N ASN A 240 -22.66 2.08 14.56
CA ASN A 240 -23.24 3.34 15.04
C ASN A 240 -23.14 4.52 14.06
N ILE A 241 -22.43 4.39 12.93
CA ILE A 241 -22.23 5.49 11.97
C ILE A 241 -23.08 5.22 10.71
N SER A 242 -23.80 6.23 10.25
CA SER A 242 -24.61 6.08 9.03
C SER A 242 -23.72 5.89 7.79
N PRO A 243 -24.19 5.17 6.75
CA PRO A 243 -23.42 4.98 5.51
C PRO A 243 -23.02 6.29 4.82
N GLU A 244 -23.89 7.31 4.89
CA GLU A 244 -23.60 8.65 4.35
C GLU A 244 -22.48 9.36 5.12
N GLU A 245 -22.45 9.18 6.43
CA GLU A 245 -21.42 9.76 7.29
C GLU A 245 -20.07 9.05 7.09
N GLU A 246 -20.04 7.73 6.94
CA GLU A 246 -18.81 7.01 6.57
C GLU A 246 -18.26 7.49 5.22
N TYR A 247 -19.14 7.66 4.22
CA TYR A 247 -18.75 8.20 2.92
C TYR A 247 -18.22 9.64 3.02
N LYS A 248 -18.84 10.48 3.86
CA LYS A 248 -18.36 11.84 4.15
C LYS A 248 -16.97 11.80 4.77
N ILE A 249 -16.72 10.93 5.75
CA ILE A 249 -15.40 10.76 6.38
C ILE A 249 -14.36 10.34 5.33
N ALA A 250 -14.69 9.40 4.43
CA ALA A 250 -13.79 9.00 3.36
C ALA A 250 -13.44 10.16 2.41
N CYS A 251 -14.42 10.99 2.04
CA CYS A 251 -14.18 12.18 1.24
C CYS A 251 -13.28 13.20 1.97
N LEU A 252 -13.57 13.46 3.25
CA LEU A 252 -12.82 14.44 4.04
C LEU A 252 -11.41 13.96 4.37
N LEU A 253 -11.16 12.65 4.42
CA LEU A 253 -9.81 12.10 4.51
C LEU A 253 -8.95 12.54 3.32
N MET A 254 -9.49 12.47 2.09
CA MET A 254 -8.78 12.92 0.89
C MET A 254 -8.49 14.42 0.94
N VAL A 255 -9.46 15.22 1.39
CA VAL A 255 -9.27 16.67 1.61
C VAL A 255 -8.15 16.91 2.62
N PHE A 256 -8.16 16.20 3.74
CA PHE A 256 -7.19 16.36 4.81
C PHE A 256 -5.77 16.05 4.32
N VAL A 257 -5.58 14.93 3.61
CA VAL A 257 -4.28 14.57 3.05
C VAL A 257 -3.81 15.62 2.05
N ALA A 258 -4.68 16.05 1.12
CA ALA A 258 -4.34 17.02 0.07
C ALA A 258 -3.85 18.36 0.63
N VAL A 259 -4.55 18.92 1.61
CA VAL A 259 -4.17 20.22 2.21
C VAL A 259 -2.97 20.11 3.14
N SER A 260 -2.64 18.90 3.59
CA SER A 260 -1.50 18.63 4.47
C SER A 260 -0.18 18.48 3.72
N MET A 261 -0.21 18.04 2.45
CA MET A 261 1.02 17.79 1.66
C MET A 261 2.05 18.94 1.68
N PRO A 262 1.68 20.24 1.63
CA PRO A 262 2.66 21.32 1.67
C PRO A 262 3.54 21.35 2.93
N THR A 263 3.08 20.83 4.08
CA THR A 263 3.90 20.83 5.31
C THR A 263 5.14 19.95 5.17
N LEU A 264 5.11 18.94 4.29
CA LEU A 264 6.25 18.07 3.99
C LEU A 264 7.45 18.85 3.46
N ALA A 265 7.24 20.01 2.83
CA ALA A 265 8.30 20.82 2.24
C ALA A 265 9.26 21.40 3.31
N SER A 266 8.79 21.53 4.56
CA SER A 266 9.62 22.00 5.67
C SER A 266 10.52 20.92 6.26
N ASN A 267 10.19 19.63 6.07
CA ASN A 267 10.92 18.52 6.66
C ASN A 267 12.17 18.20 5.85
N VAL A 268 13.34 18.24 6.51
CA VAL A 268 14.66 17.97 5.90
C VAL A 268 14.73 16.61 5.21
N MET A 269 14.05 15.60 5.76
CA MET A 269 14.05 14.22 5.22
C MET A 269 13.14 14.05 3.99
N SER A 270 12.36 15.07 3.62
CA SER A 270 11.56 15.10 2.39
C SER A 270 12.38 15.44 1.15
N GLN A 271 13.71 15.39 1.23
CA GLN A 271 14.57 15.55 0.07
C GLN A 271 14.43 14.34 -0.84
N TYR A 272 14.15 14.58 -2.12
CA TYR A 272 14.20 13.54 -3.13
C TYR A 272 15.65 13.18 -3.44
N SER A 273 15.95 11.89 -3.49
CA SER A 273 17.26 11.33 -3.82
C SER A 273 17.16 10.47 -5.07
N PRO A 274 17.92 10.77 -6.13
CA PRO A 274 17.96 9.94 -7.34
C PRO A 274 18.41 8.50 -7.07
N ALA A 275 19.26 8.28 -6.06
CA ALA A 275 19.70 6.94 -5.67
C ALA A 275 18.56 6.09 -5.08
N ILE A 276 17.60 6.74 -4.42
CA ILE A 276 16.39 6.09 -3.88
C ILE A 276 15.34 5.97 -5.00
N GLN A 277 15.35 6.89 -5.97
CA GLN A 277 14.20 7.25 -6.81
C GLN A 277 12.96 7.60 -5.97
N GLY A 278 13.22 8.24 -4.83
CA GLY A 278 12.22 8.55 -3.81
C GLY A 278 12.79 9.48 -2.75
N HIS A 279 12.12 9.54 -1.61
CA HIS A 279 12.46 10.41 -0.47
C HIS A 279 12.91 9.60 0.75
N CYS A 280 13.83 10.17 1.53
CA CYS A 280 14.43 9.49 2.69
C CYS A 280 13.42 9.15 3.79
N ASN A 281 12.34 9.92 3.92
CA ASN A 281 11.25 9.67 4.88
C ASN A 281 10.06 8.89 4.30
N ASN A 282 10.24 8.20 3.17
CA ASN A 282 9.22 7.36 2.53
C ASN A 282 7.95 8.09 2.02
N ILE A 283 7.94 9.43 1.93
CA ILE A 283 6.73 10.15 1.46
C ILE A 283 6.36 9.84 0.00
N HIS A 284 7.29 9.34 -0.82
CA HIS A 284 6.97 8.78 -2.16
C HIS A 284 5.94 7.64 -2.08
N CYS A 285 5.91 6.89 -0.97
CA CYS A 285 4.91 5.84 -0.74
C CYS A 285 3.49 6.39 -0.53
N LEU A 286 3.32 7.69 -0.25
CA LEU A 286 2.01 8.32 -0.17
C LEU A 286 1.23 8.16 -1.47
N ALA A 287 1.91 8.17 -2.62
CA ALA A 287 1.27 8.00 -3.91
C ALA A 287 0.48 6.68 -3.99
N LYS A 288 1.10 5.59 -3.53
CA LYS A 288 0.45 4.27 -3.45
C LYS A 288 -0.66 4.24 -2.40
N ALA A 289 -0.44 4.88 -1.24
CA ALA A 289 -1.43 4.96 -0.17
C ALA A 289 -2.71 5.69 -0.61
N ILE A 290 -2.57 6.89 -1.19
CA ILE A 290 -3.69 7.73 -1.62
C ILE A 290 -4.55 6.97 -2.63
N ASN A 291 -3.92 6.38 -3.64
CA ASN A 291 -4.63 5.69 -4.71
C ASN A 291 -5.37 4.44 -4.21
N GLN A 292 -4.69 3.54 -3.49
CA GLN A 292 -5.27 2.29 -3.03
C GLN A 292 -6.32 2.49 -1.93
N ILE A 293 -6.13 3.45 -1.02
CA ILE A 293 -7.12 3.78 0.01
C ILE A 293 -8.36 4.43 -0.61
N ALA A 294 -8.19 5.34 -1.59
CA ALA A 294 -9.32 5.90 -2.32
C ALA A 294 -10.09 4.81 -3.08
N ALA A 295 -9.38 3.96 -3.83
CA ALA A 295 -9.99 2.86 -4.58
C ALA A 295 -10.81 1.94 -3.64
N ALA A 296 -10.23 1.52 -2.51
CA ALA A 296 -10.92 0.64 -1.57
C ALA A 296 -12.11 1.32 -0.88
N LEU A 297 -11.92 2.51 -0.28
CA LEU A 297 -13.00 3.19 0.45
C LEU A 297 -14.17 3.57 -0.46
N PHE A 298 -13.90 4.12 -1.64
CA PHE A 298 -14.98 4.52 -2.55
C PHE A 298 -15.64 3.33 -3.24
N THR A 299 -14.97 2.18 -3.36
CA THR A 299 -15.62 0.91 -3.74
C THR A 299 -16.60 0.45 -2.65
N ILE A 300 -16.17 0.45 -1.39
CA ILE A 300 -17.00 0.03 -0.24
C ILE A 300 -18.27 0.89 -0.13
N HIS A 301 -18.12 2.19 -0.35
CA HIS A 301 -19.21 3.16 -0.24
C HIS A 301 -19.96 3.40 -1.56
N LYS A 302 -19.64 2.65 -2.63
CA LYS A 302 -20.26 2.77 -3.97
C LYS A 302 -20.19 4.19 -4.56
N GLY A 303 -19.09 4.89 -4.29
CA GLY A 303 -18.77 6.20 -4.85
C GLY A 303 -17.92 6.11 -6.12
N SER A 304 -17.73 7.26 -6.77
CA SER A 304 -16.84 7.39 -7.93
C SER A 304 -15.39 7.59 -7.48
N ILE A 305 -14.53 6.59 -7.73
CA ILE A 305 -13.10 6.66 -7.41
C ILE A 305 -12.45 7.81 -8.21
N GLU A 306 -12.74 7.88 -9.51
CA GLU A 306 -12.17 8.85 -10.44
C GLU A 306 -12.48 10.30 -10.02
N ASP A 307 -13.74 10.61 -9.70
CA ASP A 307 -14.13 11.98 -9.30
C ASP A 307 -13.45 12.41 -8.00
N ARG A 308 -13.30 11.48 -7.06
CA ARG A 308 -12.67 11.75 -5.76
C ARG A 308 -11.17 11.95 -5.89
N LEU A 309 -10.51 11.20 -6.78
CA LEU A 309 -9.07 11.39 -7.05
C LEU A 309 -8.80 12.64 -7.88
N LYS A 310 -9.68 13.02 -8.81
CA LYS A 310 -9.63 14.33 -9.50
C LYS A 310 -9.77 15.48 -8.51
N GLU A 311 -10.73 15.39 -7.60
CA GLU A 311 -10.93 16.37 -6.53
C GLU A 311 -9.69 16.48 -5.63
N PHE A 312 -9.13 15.34 -5.22
CA PHE A 312 -7.87 15.29 -4.48
C PHE A 312 -6.74 15.99 -5.22
N LEU A 313 -6.54 15.65 -6.50
CA LEU A 313 -5.43 16.19 -7.30
C LEU A 313 -5.57 17.70 -7.49
N ALA A 314 -6.77 18.20 -7.76
CA ALA A 314 -7.03 19.63 -7.88
C ALA A 314 -6.70 20.39 -6.58
N LEU A 315 -7.11 19.84 -5.43
CA LEU A 315 -6.88 20.45 -4.13
C LEU A 315 -5.40 20.37 -3.70
N ALA A 316 -4.75 19.24 -3.93
CA ALA A 316 -3.33 19.04 -3.63
C ALA A 316 -2.46 19.96 -4.50
N SER A 317 -2.76 20.04 -5.80
CA SER A 317 -2.07 20.94 -6.74
C SER A 317 -2.25 22.41 -6.35
N SER A 318 -3.48 22.83 -6.04
CA SER A 318 -3.76 24.19 -5.55
C SER A 318 -3.00 24.50 -4.26
N SER A 319 -2.92 23.55 -3.33
CA SER A 319 -2.22 23.71 -2.05
C SER A 319 -0.70 23.81 -2.24
N LEU A 320 -0.12 23.02 -3.13
CA LEU A 320 1.30 23.03 -3.44
C LEU A 320 1.72 24.25 -4.27
N LEU A 321 0.91 24.72 -5.22
CA LEU A 321 1.20 25.94 -5.99
C LEU A 321 1.30 27.18 -5.10
N LYS A 322 0.55 27.24 -3.99
CA LYS A 322 0.58 28.36 -3.04
C LYS A 322 1.96 28.52 -2.37
N ILE A 323 2.60 27.42 -1.97
CA ILE A 323 3.96 27.48 -1.41
C ILE A 323 5.03 27.81 -2.46
N GLY A 324 4.67 27.79 -3.76
CA GLY A 324 5.52 28.25 -4.86
C GLY A 324 5.83 29.75 -4.82
N GLN A 325 4.93 30.54 -4.24
CA GLN A 325 5.09 31.99 -4.08
C GLN A 325 5.71 32.37 -2.72
N GLU A 326 5.81 31.43 -1.79
CA GLU A 326 6.47 31.65 -0.50
C GLU A 326 7.99 31.76 -0.67
N THR A 327 8.57 32.65 0.13
CA THR A 327 10.01 32.94 0.16
C THR A 327 10.68 32.52 1.48
N ASP A 328 9.91 32.02 2.44
CA ASP A 328 10.48 31.50 3.68
C ASP A 328 11.26 30.22 3.40
N LYS A 329 12.58 30.30 3.59
CA LYS A 329 13.51 29.19 3.35
C LYS A 329 13.22 27.97 4.20
N THR A 330 12.54 28.13 5.34
CA THR A 330 12.19 27.02 6.23
C THR A 330 11.00 26.24 5.69
N THR A 331 9.90 26.92 5.33
CA THR A 331 8.70 26.26 4.77
C THR A 331 8.91 25.73 3.36
N THR A 332 9.78 26.35 2.57
CA THR A 332 10.01 25.95 1.16
C THR A 332 11.26 25.11 0.94
N ARG A 333 11.91 24.59 2.00
CA ARG A 333 13.21 23.92 1.93
C ARG A 333 13.27 22.81 0.87
N ASN A 334 12.32 21.89 0.91
CA ASN A 334 12.21 20.73 0.03
C ASN A 334 11.00 20.83 -0.91
N ARG A 335 10.56 22.05 -1.23
CA ARG A 335 9.37 22.31 -2.04
C ARG A 335 9.37 21.55 -3.37
N GLU A 336 10.48 21.60 -4.10
CA GLU A 336 10.63 20.91 -5.40
C GLU A 336 10.53 19.40 -5.25
N SER A 337 11.09 18.83 -4.17
CA SER A 337 10.99 17.39 -3.89
C SER A 337 9.56 16.96 -3.59
N VAL A 338 8.77 17.81 -2.93
CA VAL A 338 7.35 17.54 -2.62
C VAL A 338 6.48 17.68 -3.87
N TYR A 339 6.82 18.56 -4.82
CA TYR A 339 6.10 18.64 -6.10
C TYR A 339 6.14 17.34 -6.90
N LEU A 340 7.24 16.59 -6.81
CA LEU A 340 7.36 15.27 -7.45
C LEU A 340 6.32 14.27 -6.95
N LEU A 341 5.72 14.47 -5.76
CA LEU A 341 4.64 13.60 -5.29
C LEU A 341 3.40 13.69 -6.17
N LEU A 342 3.10 14.85 -6.78
CA LEU A 342 1.97 14.97 -7.70
C LEU A 342 2.19 14.13 -8.96
N ASP A 343 3.42 14.10 -9.46
CA ASP A 343 3.82 13.27 -10.60
C ASP A 343 3.70 11.78 -10.25
N MET A 344 4.23 11.37 -9.08
CA MET A 344 4.12 9.99 -8.59
C MET A 344 2.67 9.55 -8.37
N VAL A 345 1.82 10.41 -7.79
CA VAL A 345 0.38 10.14 -7.64
C VAL A 345 -0.29 9.98 -9.00
N SER A 346 0.02 10.87 -9.95
CA SER A 346 -0.56 10.87 -11.30
C SER A 346 -0.16 9.63 -12.09
N HIS A 347 1.11 9.21 -12.02
CA HIS A 347 1.57 8.00 -12.69
C HIS A 347 0.81 6.76 -12.20
N ILE A 348 0.58 6.64 -10.88
CA ILE A 348 -0.18 5.54 -10.30
C ILE A 348 -1.68 5.62 -10.67
N LEU A 349 -2.24 6.82 -10.83
CA LEU A 349 -3.61 7.01 -11.32
C LEU A 349 -3.80 6.47 -12.74
N TYR A 350 -2.82 6.65 -13.63
CA TYR A 350 -2.87 6.10 -15.00
C TYR A 350 -2.85 4.56 -15.02
N GLU A 351 -2.17 3.93 -14.07
CA GLU A 351 -2.17 2.46 -13.95
C GLU A 351 -3.52 1.92 -13.45
N CYS A 352 -4.31 2.72 -12.73
CA CYS A 352 -5.62 2.33 -12.21
C CYS A 352 -6.82 2.77 -13.07
N VAL A 353 -6.61 3.62 -14.09
CA VAL A 353 -7.65 4.06 -15.02
C VAL A 353 -7.24 3.65 -16.44
N PRO A 354 -7.88 2.64 -17.07
CA PRO A 354 -7.43 2.05 -18.33
C PRO A 354 -7.60 2.94 -19.58
N ASN A 355 -7.69 4.25 -19.44
CA ASN A 355 -7.79 5.19 -20.55
C ASN A 355 -6.77 6.31 -20.39
N GLY A 356 -5.75 6.28 -21.26
CA GLY A 356 -4.77 7.35 -21.48
C GLY A 356 -5.39 8.65 -22.00
N THR A 357 -6.28 9.25 -21.22
CA THR A 357 -6.63 10.66 -21.35
C THR A 357 -5.50 11.39 -20.64
N LEU A 358 -4.63 12.08 -21.37
CA LEU A 358 -3.67 13.00 -20.74
C LEU A 358 -4.45 13.87 -19.75
N PHE A 359 -4.13 13.75 -18.46
CA PHE A 359 -4.43 14.76 -17.46
C PHE A 359 -3.70 16.03 -17.90
N HIS A 360 -4.34 16.81 -18.77
CA HIS A 360 -3.97 18.19 -18.98
C HIS A 360 -4.38 18.94 -17.71
N ILE A 361 -3.39 19.21 -16.87
CA ILE A 361 -3.46 20.19 -15.78
C ILE A 361 -3.73 21.58 -16.38
#